data_AF-A0A529M7T4-F1
#
_entry.id   AF-A0A529M7T4-F1
#
_cell.length_a   1.000
_cell.length_b   1.000
_cell.length_c   1.000
_cell.angle_alpha   90.00
_cell.angle_beta   90.00
_cell.angle_gamma   90.00
#
_symmetry.space_group_name_H-M   'P 1'
#
loop_
_entity.id
_entity.type
_entity.pdbx_description
1 polymer ?
#
loop_
_entity_poly.entity_id
_entity_poly.type
_entity_poly.pdbx_seq_one_letter_code
_entity_poly.pdbx_strand_id
1 'polypeptide(L)'
;SGSSLIADLDSQAIATTPVKARIDKESRLIRAAAMIENGSVYLPKDAHWKDDFILEVLAFPNGRHDDQVDSMSQALIWMKDDKPTGGFYIGKC
;
A
#
# COMPACT_ATOMS: atom_id res chain seq x y z
N SER A 1 11.72 8.09 11.93
CA SER A 1 10.66 7.20 12.45
C SER A 1 9.30 7.82 12.18
N GLY A 2 8.29 7.04 11.77
CA GLY A 2 7.01 7.55 11.24
C GLY A 2 6.21 8.51 12.14
N SER A 3 6.48 8.53 13.44
CA SER A 3 5.90 9.52 14.38
C SER A 3 6.36 10.96 14.10
N SER A 4 7.58 11.16 13.61
CA SER A 4 8.12 12.48 13.29
C SER A 4 7.41 13.10 12.07
N LEU A 5 7.13 12.30 11.05
CA LEU A 5 6.43 12.77 9.84
C LEU A 5 4.98 13.14 10.12
N ILE A 6 4.28 12.44 11.01
CA ILE A 6 2.89 12.78 11.35
C ILE A 6 2.83 14.13 12.07
N ALA A 7 3.75 14.37 13.03
CA ALA A 7 3.83 15.66 13.71
C ALA A 7 4.15 16.81 12.74
N ASP A 8 5.02 16.59 11.77
CA ASP A 8 5.37 17.59 10.75
C ASP A 8 4.19 17.88 9.80
N LEU A 9 3.39 16.87 9.44
CA LEU A 9 2.21 17.05 8.58
C LEU A 9 1.06 17.75 9.30
N ASP A 10 0.85 17.43 10.59
CA ASP A 10 -0.10 18.13 11.45
C ASP A 10 0.28 19.60 11.60
N SER A 11 1.58 19.89 11.71
CA SER A 11 2.09 21.28 11.77
C SER A 11 1.82 22.08 10.49
N GLN A 12 1.64 21.40 9.37
CA GLN A 12 1.33 21.98 8.05
C GLN A 12 -0.17 21.99 7.73
N ALA A 13 -1.03 21.63 8.69
CA ALA A 13 -2.48 21.51 8.52
C ALA A 13 -2.92 20.56 7.38
N ILE A 14 -2.08 19.57 7.04
CA ILE A 14 -2.43 18.51 6.10
C ILE A 14 -3.22 17.45 6.88
N ALA A 15 -4.46 17.18 6.47
CA ALA A 15 -5.26 16.15 7.11
C ALA A 15 -4.61 14.77 6.92
N THR A 16 -4.15 14.17 8.03
CA THR A 16 -3.58 12.82 8.02
C THR A 16 -4.49 11.85 8.78
N THR A 17 -4.63 10.64 8.24
CA THR A 17 -5.28 9.54 8.94
C THR A 17 -4.20 8.56 9.39
N PRO A 18 -3.88 8.48 10.70
CA PRO A 18 -2.84 7.57 11.17
C PRO A 18 -3.32 6.12 11.06
N VAL A 19 -2.65 5.33 10.22
CA VAL A 19 -2.92 3.89 10.11
C VAL A 19 -2.01 3.13 11.07
N LYS A 20 -2.57 2.63 12.18
CA LYS A 20 -1.84 1.79 13.13
C LYS A 20 -1.63 0.39 12.52
N ALA A 21 -0.39 0.01 12.25
CA ALA A 21 -0.05 -1.36 11.86
C ALA A 21 -0.36 -2.30 13.05
N ARG A 22 -1.47 -3.04 12.97
CA ARG A 22 -1.91 -3.99 14.01
C ARG A 22 -1.46 -5.42 13.74
N ILE A 23 -1.05 -5.70 12.51
CA ILE A 23 -0.70 -7.02 11.99
C ILE A 23 0.67 -6.89 11.34
N ASP A 24 1.50 -7.94 11.43
CA ASP A 24 2.83 -7.99 10.80
C ASP A 24 2.74 -7.88 9.26
N LYS A 25 3.87 -7.56 8.63
CA LYS A 25 3.94 -7.28 7.19
C LYS A 25 3.51 -8.49 6.35
N GLU A 26 3.89 -9.70 6.74
CA GLU A 26 3.56 -10.93 6.00
C GLU A 26 2.06 -11.21 6.03
N SER A 27 1.46 -11.16 7.22
CA SER A 27 0.01 -11.31 7.39
C SER A 27 -0.79 -10.24 6.62
N ARG A 28 -0.26 -9.01 6.52
CA ARG A 28 -0.87 -7.96 5.69
C ARG A 28 -0.82 -8.31 4.20
N LEU A 29 0.33 -8.78 3.71
CA LEU A 29 0.47 -9.17 2.31
C LEU A 29 -0.45 -10.35 1.97
N ILE A 30 -0.57 -11.36 2.83
CA ILE A 30 -1.50 -12.49 2.64
C ILE A 30 -2.94 -12.00 2.47
N ARG A 31 -3.35 -11.02 3.28
CA ARG A 31 -4.69 -10.44 3.19
C ARG A 31 -4.90 -9.64 1.90
N ALA A 32 -3.87 -8.94 1.44
CA ALA A 32 -3.87 -8.18 0.19
C ALA A 32 -3.80 -9.10 -1.05
N ALA A 33 -3.14 -10.26 -0.95
CA ALA A 33 -2.98 -11.22 -2.04
C ALA A 33 -4.31 -11.66 -2.63
N ALA A 34 -5.34 -11.89 -1.79
CA ALA A 34 -6.68 -12.21 -2.27
C ALA A 34 -7.28 -11.13 -3.21
N MET A 35 -6.93 -9.85 -3.03
CA MET A 35 -7.37 -8.77 -3.93
C MET A 35 -6.57 -8.76 -5.24
N ILE A 36 -5.27 -9.06 -5.16
CA ILE A 36 -4.38 -9.18 -6.33
C ILE A 36 -4.82 -10.35 -7.21
N GLU A 37 -5.03 -11.53 -6.61
CA GLU A 37 -5.46 -12.76 -7.29
C GLU A 37 -6.84 -12.61 -7.95
N ASN A 38 -7.74 -11.85 -7.32
CA ASN A 38 -9.07 -11.54 -7.88
C ASN A 38 -9.03 -10.46 -8.98
N GLY A 39 -7.83 -10.04 -9.43
CA GLY A 39 -7.68 -9.04 -10.48
C GLY A 39 -8.16 -7.64 -10.09
N SER A 40 -8.29 -7.36 -8.79
CA SER A 40 -8.73 -6.04 -8.29
C SER A 40 -7.58 -5.02 -8.21
N VAL A 41 -6.36 -5.42 -8.58
CA VAL A 41 -5.17 -4.58 -8.63
C VAL A 41 -4.66 -4.50 -10.06
N TYR A 42 -4.45 -3.28 -10.55
CA TYR A 42 -3.96 -3.02 -11.90
C TYR A 42 -2.63 -2.29 -11.84
N LEU A 43 -1.63 -2.83 -12.54
CA LEU A 43 -0.35 -2.14 -12.77
C LEU A 43 -0.35 -1.54 -14.19
N PRO A 44 0.09 -0.28 -14.37
CA PRO A 44 0.24 0.30 -15.69
C PRO A 44 1.17 -0.54 -16.58
N LYS A 45 0.78 -0.79 -17.82
CA LYS A 45 1.54 -1.65 -18.74
C LYS A 45 2.95 -1.14 -19.01
N ASP A 46 3.09 0.17 -19.21
CA ASP A 46 4.31 0.83 -19.67
C ASP A 46 5.04 1.62 -18.56
N ALA A 47 4.79 1.25 -17.29
CA ALA A 47 5.50 1.83 -16.17
C ALA A 47 6.94 1.31 -16.09
N HIS A 48 7.92 2.21 -16.11
CA HIS A 48 9.35 1.89 -15.99
C HIS A 48 9.72 1.20 -14.66
N TRP A 49 8.95 1.44 -13.60
CA TRP A 49 9.15 0.88 -12.26
C TRP A 49 8.48 -0.49 -12.07
N LYS A 50 7.70 -0.97 -13.04
CA LYS A 50 6.84 -2.16 -12.89
C LYS A 50 7.64 -3.43 -12.61
N ASP A 51 8.73 -3.64 -13.35
CA ASP A 51 9.50 -4.89 -13.24
C ASP A 51 10.25 -4.94 -11.89
N ASP A 52 10.81 -3.81 -11.47
CA ASP A 52 11.44 -3.67 -10.14
C ASP A 52 10.43 -3.90 -9.00
N PHE A 53 9.21 -3.36 -9.15
CA PHE A 53 8.14 -3.58 -8.20
C PHE A 53 7.73 -5.06 -8.12
N ILE A 54 7.57 -5.74 -9.26
CA ILE A 54 7.25 -7.18 -9.30
C ILE A 54 8.36 -7.99 -8.64
N LEU A 55 9.63 -7.67 -8.91
CA LEU A 55 10.76 -8.33 -8.26
C LEU A 55 10.73 -8.16 -6.74
N GLU A 56 10.40 -6.97 -6.24
CA GLU A 56 10.26 -6.74 -4.79
C GLU A 56 9.12 -7.58 -4.20
N VAL A 57 7.95 -7.60 -4.84
CA VAL A 57 6.79 -8.42 -4.41
C VAL A 57 7.13 -9.91 -4.36
N LEU A 58 7.87 -10.41 -5.36
CA LEU A 58 8.28 -11.82 -5.42
C LEU A 58 9.40 -12.18 -4.43
N ALA A 59 10.26 -11.23 -4.10
CA ALA A 59 11.35 -11.44 -3.15
C ALA A 59 10.90 -11.35 -1.69
N PHE A 60 9.76 -10.72 -1.42
CA PHE A 60 9.20 -10.58 -0.07
C PHE A 60 8.89 -11.95 0.57
N PRO A 61 9.18 -12.18 1.87
CA PRO A 61 9.71 -11.23 2.86
C PRO A 61 11.24 -11.14 2.91
N ASN A 62 11.96 -11.91 2.10
CA ASN A 62 13.42 -12.05 2.18
C ASN A 62 14.19 -11.06 1.28
N GLY A 63 13.47 -10.16 0.60
CA GLY A 63 14.03 -9.14 -0.26
C GLY A 63 14.84 -8.11 0.54
N ARG A 64 15.77 -7.44 -0.15
CA ARG A 64 16.53 -6.33 0.44
C ARG A 64 15.65 -5.12 0.77
N HIS A 65 14.56 -4.95 0.01
CA HIS A 65 13.60 -3.87 0.14
C HIS A 65 12.22 -4.46 0.39
N ASP A 66 11.45 -3.83 1.26
CA ASP A 66 10.07 -4.21 1.56
C ASP A 66 9.10 -3.01 1.59
N ASP A 67 9.60 -1.79 1.38
CA ASP A 67 8.82 -0.56 1.54
C ASP A 67 7.69 -0.44 0.52
N GLN A 68 7.88 -0.88 -0.73
CA GLN A 68 6.85 -0.81 -1.77
C GLN A 68 5.75 -1.84 -1.50
N VAL A 69 6.14 -3.06 -1.12
CA VAL A 69 5.22 -4.14 -0.74
C VAL A 69 4.42 -3.75 0.50
N ASP A 70 5.08 -3.13 1.49
CA ASP A 70 4.43 -2.67 2.71
C ASP A 70 3.38 -1.59 2.41
N SER A 71 3.76 -0.58 1.62
CA SER A 71 2.88 0.52 1.21
C SER A 71 1.66 0.02 0.43
N MET A 72 1.87 -0.90 -0.53
CA MET A 72 0.78 -1.51 -1.30
C MET A 72 -0.17 -2.29 -0.37
N SER A 73 0.36 -3.17 0.47
CA SER A 73 -0.47 -4.01 1.33
C SER A 73 -1.32 -3.17 2.29
N GLN A 74 -0.75 -2.09 2.82
CA GLN A 74 -1.45 -1.17 3.70
C GLN A 74 -2.56 -0.41 2.98
N ALA A 75 -2.30 0.08 1.76
CA ALA A 75 -3.31 0.76 0.94
C ALA A 75 -4.48 -0.17 0.59
N LEU A 76 -4.19 -1.41 0.15
CA LEU A 76 -5.23 -2.38 -0.22
C LEU A 76 -6.10 -2.80 0.97
N ILE A 77 -5.49 -3.02 2.13
CA ILE A 77 -6.23 -3.33 3.37
C ILE A 77 -7.09 -2.14 3.76
N TRP A 78 -6.55 -0.92 3.72
CA TRP A 78 -7.30 0.28 4.04
C TRP A 78 -8.52 0.44 3.11
N MET A 79 -8.36 0.24 1.80
CA MET A 79 -9.47 0.29 0.83
C MET A 79 -10.55 -0.78 1.07
N LYS A 80 -10.17 -1.94 1.63
CA LYS A 80 -11.10 -3.04 1.93
C LYS A 80 -11.88 -2.80 3.22
N ASP A 81 -11.20 -2.29 4.24
CA ASP A 81 -11.70 -2.24 5.61
C ASP A 81 -12.37 -0.91 5.94
N ASP A 82 -11.76 0.20 5.54
CA ASP A 82 -12.36 1.52 5.58
C ASP A 82 -13.05 1.73 4.25
N LYS A 83 -14.36 1.99 4.26
CA LYS A 83 -15.00 2.67 3.13
C LYS A 83 -14.79 4.17 3.36
N PRO A 84 -13.80 4.82 2.74
CA PRO A 84 -13.68 6.26 2.88
C PRO A 84 -14.86 6.84 2.11
N THR A 85 -15.60 7.74 2.74
CA THR A 85 -16.64 8.55 2.10
C THR A 85 -16.09 9.48 1.01
N GLY A 86 -14.79 9.43 0.69
CA GLY A 86 -14.14 10.13 -0.41
C GLY A 86 -13.71 9.16 -1.51
N GLY A 87 -14.24 9.35 -2.72
CA GLY A 87 -13.92 8.52 -3.87
C GLY A 87 -12.43 8.56 -4.22
N PHE A 88 -11.81 7.38 -4.28
CA PHE A 88 -10.52 7.20 -4.93
C PHE A 88 -10.73 7.07 -6.44
N TYR A 89 -9.99 7.85 -7.23
CA TYR A 89 -9.99 7.74 -8.69
C TYR A 89 -9.25 6.46 -9.10
N ILE A 90 -10.00 5.37 -9.26
CA ILE A 90 -9.54 4.24 -10.07
C ILE A 90 -9.75 4.65 -11.52
N GLY A 91 -8.66 5.06 -12.18
CA GLY A 91 -8.68 5.33 -13.61
C GLY A 91 -9.24 4.12 -14.34
N LYS A 92 -10.45 4.25 -14.90
CA LYS A 92 -10.90 3.37 -15.96
C LYS A 92 -10.15 3.78 -17.23
N CYS A 93 -9.62 2.78 -17.94
CA CYS A 93 -9.08 2.93 -19.28
C CYS A 93 -10.04 3.69 -20.19
#